data_AF-A0A2R7Y6H3-F1
#
_entry.id   AF-A0A2R7Y6H3-F1
#
_cell.length_a   1.000
_cell.length_b   1.000
_cell.length_c   1.000
_cell.angle_alpha   90.00
_cell.angle_beta   90.00
_cell.angle_gamma   90.00
#
_symmetry.space_group_name_H-M   'P 1'
#
loop_
_entity.id
_entity.type
_entity.pdbx_description
1 polymer ?
#
loop_
_entity_poly.entity_id
_entity_poly.type
_entity_poly.pdbx_seq_one_letter_code
_entity_poly.pdbx_strand_id
1 'polypeptide(L)'
;MEIRPLREGVSVKLGMMVVYKSRRIKLEEFSQLFNSFISFEEGRDWGLYGNILAVKHPNLVEVALIYTALRAGGQSPEEARKIVNVMRVFEFSSLALILLYRLSIDEGRYGYKMRKLGKAIAKMFEFATR
;
A
#
# COMPACT_ATOMS: atom_id res chain seq x y z
N MET A 1 -9.09 20.61 -4.06
CA MET A 1 -7.76 20.14 -4.49
C MET A 1 -7.98 19.00 -5.49
N GLU A 2 -7.83 19.27 -6.78
CA GLU A 2 -7.97 18.23 -7.82
C GLU A 2 -6.64 17.49 -8.01
N ILE A 3 -6.67 16.16 -7.92
CA ILE A 3 -5.47 15.32 -8.07
C ILE A 3 -5.60 14.50 -9.36
N ARG A 4 -4.60 14.66 -10.23
CA ARG A 4 -4.52 14.03 -11.55
C ARG A 4 -4.43 12.50 -11.44
N PRO A 5 -5.17 11.73 -12.26
CA PRO A 5 -5.08 10.27 -12.27
C PRO A 5 -3.70 9.82 -12.78
N LEU A 6 -2.98 9.04 -11.97
CA LEU A 6 -1.82 8.29 -12.45
C LEU A 6 -2.33 7.09 -13.24
N ARG A 7 -1.98 7.01 -14.53
CA ARG A 7 -2.37 5.91 -15.43
C ARG A 7 -1.84 4.53 -14.98
N GLU A 8 -0.85 4.50 -14.07
CA GLU A 8 -0.35 3.30 -13.37
C GLU A 8 0.12 3.70 -11.96
N GLY A 9 -0.13 2.86 -10.93
CA GLY A 9 0.40 3.07 -9.57
C GLY A 9 -0.66 3.24 -8.49
N VAL A 10 -0.62 4.34 -7.75
CA VAL A 10 -1.48 4.61 -6.58
C VAL A 10 -1.93 6.07 -6.58
N SER A 11 -3.21 6.31 -6.32
CA SER A 11 -3.79 7.63 -6.04
C SER A 11 -4.40 7.61 -4.64
N VAL A 12 -4.23 8.66 -3.84
CA VAL A 12 -4.91 8.81 -2.55
C VAL A 12 -5.75 10.09 -2.58
N LYS A 13 -7.06 9.98 -2.33
CA LYS A 13 -8.02 11.09 -2.29
C LYS A 13 -8.80 11.03 -0.99
N LEU A 14 -8.89 12.11 -0.21
CA LEU A 14 -9.84 12.31 0.92
C LEU A 14 -10.47 11.02 1.51
N GLY A 15 -9.67 10.25 2.25
CA GLY A 15 -10.13 9.01 2.92
C GLY A 15 -10.21 7.76 2.05
N MET A 16 -9.81 7.81 0.79
CA MET A 16 -9.83 6.69 -0.15
C MET A 16 -8.52 6.53 -0.92
N MET A 17 -7.90 5.37 -0.84
CA MET A 17 -6.77 4.97 -1.69
C MET A 17 -7.26 4.17 -2.88
N VAL A 18 -6.71 4.48 -4.05
CA VAL A 18 -6.99 3.84 -5.32
C VAL A 18 -5.68 3.25 -5.81
N VAL A 19 -5.58 1.92 -5.83
CA VAL A 19 -4.44 1.22 -6.43
C VAL A 19 -4.84 0.80 -7.84
N TYR A 20 -4.04 1.20 -8.82
CA TYR A 20 -4.21 0.75 -10.20
C TYR A 20 -3.37 -0.50 -10.43
N LYS A 21 -3.94 -1.46 -11.16
CA LYS A 21 -3.22 -2.65 -11.60
C LYS A 21 -1.94 -2.22 -12.31
N SER A 22 -0.82 -2.86 -11.95
CA SER A 22 0.46 -2.65 -12.60
C SER A 22 1.10 -3.98 -12.94
N ARG A 23 2.10 -3.99 -13.82
CA ARG A 23 2.85 -5.23 -14.14
C ARG A 23 3.49 -5.89 -12.91
N ARG A 24 3.71 -5.13 -11.83
CA ARG A 24 4.39 -5.60 -10.62
C ARG A 24 3.45 -5.97 -9.49
N ILE A 25 2.20 -5.49 -9.52
CA ILE A 25 1.25 -5.63 -8.42
C ILE A 25 -0.07 -6.12 -9.00
N LYS A 26 -0.42 -7.37 -8.69
CA LYS A 26 -1.72 -7.95 -8.99
C LYS A 26 -2.70 -7.49 -7.90
N LEU A 27 -3.89 -7.04 -8.29
CA LEU A 27 -4.84 -6.46 -7.33
C LEU A 27 -5.42 -7.53 -6.39
N GLU A 28 -5.43 -8.77 -6.83
CA GLU A 28 -5.85 -9.95 -6.08
C GLU A 28 -4.92 -10.22 -4.87
N GLU A 29 -3.69 -9.69 -4.88
CA GLU A 29 -2.77 -9.72 -3.73
C GLU A 29 -3.37 -9.03 -2.49
N PHE A 30 -4.21 -7.99 -2.70
CA PHE A 30 -4.79 -7.19 -1.63
C PHE A 30 -5.99 -7.87 -0.97
N SER A 31 -6.78 -8.68 -1.70
CA SER A 31 -7.87 -9.44 -1.11
C SER A 31 -7.34 -10.40 -0.04
N GLN A 32 -6.25 -11.10 -0.32
CA GLN A 32 -5.58 -11.97 0.66
C GLN A 32 -5.01 -11.17 1.84
N LEU A 33 -4.48 -9.98 1.58
CA LEU A 33 -3.95 -9.11 2.63
C LEU A 33 -5.05 -8.61 3.56
N PHE A 34 -6.16 -8.10 3.02
CA PHE A 34 -7.24 -7.50 3.80
C PHE A 34 -8.12 -8.53 4.51
N ASN A 35 -8.32 -9.71 3.92
CA ASN A 35 -9.07 -10.78 4.58
C ASN A 35 -8.36 -11.33 5.83
N SER A 36 -7.09 -10.98 6.08
CA SER A 36 -6.42 -11.25 7.36
C SER A 36 -6.86 -10.32 8.51
N PHE A 37 -7.73 -9.36 8.24
CA PHE A 37 -8.27 -8.40 9.21
C PHE A 37 -9.76 -8.66 9.40
N ILE A 38 -10.13 -9.27 10.54
CA ILE A 38 -11.49 -9.73 10.84
C ILE A 38 -12.53 -8.59 10.86
N SER A 39 -12.08 -7.33 11.04
CA SER A 39 -12.95 -6.16 11.21
C SER A 39 -13.32 -5.41 9.93
N PHE A 40 -12.88 -5.86 8.75
CA PHE A 40 -13.11 -5.12 7.51
C PHE A 40 -13.84 -5.94 6.45
N GLU A 41 -14.81 -5.32 5.78
CA GLU A 41 -15.70 -5.96 4.83
C GLU A 41 -15.40 -5.49 3.39
N GLU A 42 -15.32 -6.45 2.45
CA GLU A 42 -15.29 -6.16 1.02
C GLU A 42 -16.62 -5.52 0.57
N GLY A 43 -16.55 -4.53 -0.33
CA GLY A 43 -17.67 -3.67 -0.75
C GLY A 43 -17.87 -2.44 0.15
N ARG A 44 -17.57 -2.56 1.45
CA ARG A 44 -17.71 -1.48 2.44
C ARG A 44 -16.39 -0.74 2.67
N ASP A 45 -15.36 -1.44 3.11
CA ASP A 45 -14.07 -0.88 3.52
C ASP A 45 -13.05 -0.88 2.39
N TRP A 46 -13.19 -1.81 1.44
CA TRP A 46 -12.39 -1.90 0.22
C TRP A 46 -13.16 -2.65 -0.88
N GLY A 47 -12.70 -2.59 -2.13
CA GLY A 47 -13.32 -3.36 -3.22
C GLY A 47 -12.52 -3.32 -4.52
N LEU A 48 -12.63 -4.40 -5.30
CA LEU A 48 -12.02 -4.53 -6.63
C LEU A 48 -13.03 -4.17 -7.74
N TYR A 49 -12.63 -3.26 -8.62
CA TYR A 49 -13.43 -2.76 -9.73
C TYR A 49 -12.60 -2.77 -11.03
N GLY A 50 -12.60 -3.91 -11.73
CA GLY A 50 -11.81 -4.10 -12.95
C GLY A 50 -10.31 -3.98 -12.69
N ASN A 51 -9.67 -2.90 -13.16
CA ASN A 51 -8.24 -2.65 -12.99
C ASN A 51 -7.93 -1.74 -11.79
N ILE A 52 -8.88 -1.58 -10.87
CA ILE A 52 -8.78 -0.68 -9.73
C ILE A 52 -9.09 -1.43 -8.44
N LEU A 53 -8.28 -1.21 -7.41
CA LEU A 53 -8.65 -1.44 -6.02
C LEU A 53 -9.00 -0.10 -5.39
N ALA A 54 -10.18 0.01 -4.81
CA ALA A 54 -10.57 1.14 -3.97
C ALA A 54 -10.53 0.72 -2.49
N VAL A 55 -9.90 1.52 -1.65
CA VAL A 55 -9.75 1.27 -0.20
C VAL A 55 -10.22 2.51 0.54
N LYS A 56 -11.28 2.39 1.34
CA LYS A 56 -11.96 3.51 2.01
C LYS A 56 -11.65 3.60 3.50
N HIS A 57 -11.23 2.49 4.13
CA HIS A 57 -10.90 2.51 5.55
C HIS A 57 -9.47 3.05 5.79
N PRO A 58 -9.24 4.04 6.67
CA PRO A 58 -7.92 4.63 6.91
C PRO A 58 -6.82 3.60 7.23
N ASN A 59 -7.08 2.65 8.12
CA ASN A 59 -6.10 1.61 8.46
C ASN A 59 -5.75 0.71 7.25
N LEU A 60 -6.75 0.39 6.41
CA LEU A 60 -6.49 -0.40 5.20
C LEU A 60 -5.74 0.42 4.15
N VAL A 61 -5.95 1.74 4.08
CA VAL A 61 -5.18 2.65 3.22
C VAL A 61 -3.71 2.59 3.60
N GLU A 62 -3.38 2.68 4.89
CA GLU A 62 -2.02 2.60 5.38
C GLU A 62 -1.37 1.26 5.03
N VAL A 63 -2.08 0.16 5.30
CA VAL A 63 -1.65 -1.21 4.98
C VAL A 63 -1.40 -1.35 3.46
N ALA A 64 -2.33 -0.91 2.64
CA ALA A 64 -2.23 -0.98 1.18
C ALA A 64 -1.03 -0.17 0.66
N LEU A 65 -0.78 0.98 1.26
CA LEU A 65 0.30 1.88 0.88
C LEU A 65 1.67 1.28 1.18
N ILE A 66 1.86 0.76 2.39
CA ILE A 66 3.09 0.08 2.79
C ILE A 66 3.31 -1.16 1.92
N TYR A 67 2.27 -1.97 1.71
CA TYR A 67 2.34 -3.13 0.84
C TYR A 67 2.80 -2.76 -0.57
N THR A 68 2.17 -1.73 -1.16
CA THR A 68 2.54 -1.25 -2.50
C THR A 68 4.00 -0.76 -2.54
N ALA A 69 4.46 -0.08 -1.50
CA ALA A 69 5.85 0.39 -1.42
C ALA A 69 6.84 -0.79 -1.39
N LEU A 70 6.58 -1.82 -0.59
CA LEU A 70 7.38 -3.05 -0.54
C LEU A 70 7.41 -3.76 -1.89
N ARG A 71 6.26 -3.93 -2.55
CA ARG A 71 6.20 -4.53 -3.88
C ARG A 71 6.96 -3.72 -4.92
N ALA A 72 6.91 -2.39 -4.85
CA ALA A 72 7.73 -1.53 -5.69
C ALA A 72 9.23 -1.71 -5.38
N GLY A 73 9.59 -1.84 -4.10
CA GLY A 73 10.95 -2.07 -3.58
C GLY A 73 11.60 -3.38 -4.04
N GLY A 74 10.80 -4.35 -4.47
CA GLY A 74 11.24 -5.62 -5.05
C GLY A 74 10.87 -6.85 -4.23
N GLN A 75 10.28 -6.67 -3.05
CA GLN A 75 9.86 -7.76 -2.17
C GLN A 75 8.76 -8.58 -2.84
N SER A 76 8.79 -9.90 -2.72
CA SER A 76 7.75 -10.80 -3.23
C SER A 76 6.40 -10.56 -2.53
N PRO A 77 5.26 -11.03 -3.07
CA PRO A 77 3.97 -10.92 -2.40
C PRO A 77 3.98 -11.51 -0.99
N GLU A 78 4.69 -12.61 -0.78
CA GLU A 78 4.78 -13.30 0.52
C GLU A 78 5.63 -12.50 1.51
N GLU A 79 6.83 -12.06 1.11
CA GLU A 79 7.72 -11.24 1.95
C GLU A 79 7.02 -9.95 2.38
N ALA A 80 6.37 -9.27 1.43
CA ALA A 80 5.65 -8.05 1.71
C ALA A 80 4.51 -8.28 2.72
N ARG A 81 3.79 -9.40 2.63
CA ARG A 81 2.74 -9.76 3.62
C ARG A 81 3.32 -10.05 4.99
N LYS A 82 4.43 -10.80 5.10
CA LYS A 82 5.09 -11.08 6.37
C LYS A 82 5.52 -9.79 7.06
N ILE A 83 6.15 -8.88 6.32
CA ILE A 83 6.57 -7.56 6.83
C ILE A 83 5.36 -6.75 7.31
N VAL A 84 4.31 -6.64 6.49
CA VAL A 84 3.07 -5.94 6.89
C VAL A 84 2.46 -6.57 8.15
N ASN A 85 2.40 -7.90 8.25
CA ASN A 85 1.86 -8.56 9.43
C ASN A 85 2.69 -8.30 10.69
N VAL A 86 4.02 -8.27 10.59
CA VAL A 86 4.88 -7.88 11.72
C VAL A 86 4.67 -6.41 12.08
N MET A 87 4.51 -5.53 11.10
CA MET A 87 4.22 -4.11 11.33
C MET A 87 2.87 -3.87 12.02
N ARG A 88 1.89 -4.79 11.94
CA ARG A 88 0.65 -4.72 12.76
C ARG A 88 0.94 -4.63 14.25
N VAL A 89 2.05 -5.22 14.70
CA VAL A 89 2.43 -5.23 16.11
C VAL A 89 3.03 -3.88 16.56
N PHE A 90 3.47 -3.02 15.62
CA PHE A 90 4.27 -1.82 15.91
C PHE A 90 3.59 -0.49 15.53
N GLU A 91 2.28 -0.46 15.28
CA GLU A 91 1.49 0.68 14.79
C GLU A 91 1.97 1.27 13.42
N PHE A 92 1.22 0.98 12.35
CA PHE A 92 1.51 1.40 10.97
C PHE A 92 1.50 2.91 10.72
N SER A 93 0.78 3.62 11.57
CA SER A 93 0.29 4.98 11.36
C SER A 93 1.44 5.93 11.05
N SER A 94 2.55 5.86 11.80
CA SER A 94 3.67 6.80 11.62
C SER A 94 4.38 6.65 10.25
N LEU A 95 4.66 5.42 9.81
CA LEU A 95 5.37 5.17 8.55
C LEU A 95 4.48 5.40 7.33
N ALA A 96 3.21 5.03 7.43
CA ALA A 96 2.24 5.26 6.37
C ALA A 96 1.95 6.76 6.21
N LEU A 97 1.83 7.53 7.30
CA LEU A 97 1.62 8.98 7.27
C LEU A 97 2.83 9.72 6.68
N ILE A 98 4.05 9.29 6.99
CA ILE A 98 5.28 9.83 6.37
C ILE A 98 5.29 9.57 4.86
N LEU A 99 4.87 8.37 4.42
CA LEU A 99 4.78 8.07 2.99
C LEU A 99 3.68 8.88 2.31
N LEU A 100 2.48 8.95 2.90
CA LEU A 100 1.37 9.79 2.43
C LEU A 100 1.79 11.24 2.26
N TYR A 101 2.42 11.82 3.29
CA TYR A 101 2.95 13.18 3.25
C TYR A 101 4.02 13.35 2.16
N ARG A 102 4.94 12.40 2.01
CA ARG A 102 5.99 12.49 0.98
C ARG A 102 5.45 12.32 -0.44
N LEU A 103 4.34 11.62 -0.63
CA LEU A 103 3.69 11.47 -1.92
C LEU A 103 2.79 12.69 -2.23
N SER A 104 2.20 13.35 -1.24
CA SER A 104 1.35 14.52 -1.46
C SER A 104 2.13 15.78 -1.87
N ILE A 105 3.39 15.91 -1.45
CA ILE A 105 4.22 17.10 -1.71
C ILE A 105 5.07 17.05 -2.99
N ASP A 106 5.08 15.95 -3.75
CA ASP A 106 6.07 15.74 -4.82
C ASP A 106 5.42 15.24 -6.12
N GLU A 107 5.05 16.20 -6.97
CA GLU A 107 4.28 16.04 -8.21
C GLU A 107 5.09 15.38 -9.34
N GLY A 108 5.45 14.10 -9.20
CA GLY A 108 5.94 13.30 -10.33
C GLY A 108 6.99 12.24 -10.05
N ARG A 109 7.52 12.16 -8.82
CA ARG A 109 8.53 11.13 -8.43
C ARG A 109 7.96 9.99 -7.59
N TYR A 110 6.65 9.74 -7.69
CA TYR A 110 5.92 8.69 -6.95
C TYR A 110 6.63 7.33 -7.01
N GLY A 111 6.97 6.84 -8.20
CA GLY A 111 7.61 5.54 -8.39
C GLY A 111 9.01 5.43 -7.78
N TYR A 112 9.82 6.50 -7.76
CA TYR A 112 11.14 6.48 -7.11
C TYR A 112 11.01 6.44 -5.58
N LYS A 113 10.10 7.24 -5.02
CA LYS A 113 9.87 7.28 -3.56
C LYS A 113 9.31 5.97 -3.02
N MET A 114 8.31 5.40 -3.69
CA MET A 114 7.73 4.10 -3.31
C MET A 114 8.82 3.03 -3.27
N ARG A 115 9.68 2.96 -4.30
CA ARG A 115 10.81 2.02 -4.35
C ARG A 115 11.81 2.23 -3.21
N LYS A 116 12.25 3.49 -2.99
CA LYS A 116 13.24 3.79 -1.96
C LYS A 116 12.71 3.49 -0.55
N LEU A 117 11.46 3.85 -0.28
CA LEU A 117 10.85 3.54 1.01
C LEU A 117 10.63 2.03 1.17
N GLY A 118 10.10 1.34 0.16
CA GLY A 118 9.95 -0.11 0.20
C GLY A 118 11.23 -0.84 0.58
N LYS A 119 12.36 -0.47 -0.05
CA LYS A 119 13.68 -1.00 0.31
C LYS A 119 14.10 -0.67 1.73
N ALA A 120 13.83 0.55 2.21
CA ALA A 120 14.15 0.95 3.57
C ALA A 120 13.35 0.15 4.61
N ILE A 121 12.04 0.00 4.40
CA ILE A 121 11.17 -0.80 5.26
C ILE A 121 11.62 -2.26 5.25
N ALA A 122 11.86 -2.85 4.08
CA ALA A 122 12.32 -4.22 3.98
C ALA A 122 13.64 -4.46 4.73
N LYS A 123 14.58 -3.50 4.68
CA LYS A 123 15.82 -3.56 5.45
C LYS A 123 15.59 -3.47 6.96
N MET A 124 14.64 -2.65 7.42
CA MET A 124 14.30 -2.54 8.85
C MET A 124 13.65 -3.82 9.38
N PHE A 125 12.91 -4.53 8.54
CA PHE A 125 12.16 -5.73 8.90
C PHE A 125 12.73 -7.02 8.28
N GLU A 126 14.03 -7.05 7.95
CA GLU A 126 14.68 -8.21 7.32
C GLU A 126 14.54 -9.49 8.18
N PHE A 127 14.46 -9.33 9.50
CA PHE A 127 14.22 -10.44 10.43
C PHE A 127 12.86 -11.12 10.24
N ALA A 128 11.86 -10.43 9.68
CA ALA A 128 10.51 -10.95 9.46
C ALA A 128 10.42 -11.88 8.23
N THR A 129 11.46 -11.93 7.40
CA THR A 129 11.50 -12.68 6.14
C THR A 129 12.47 -13.86 6.16
N ARG A 130 13.14 -14.09 7.29
CA ARG A 130 13.98 -15.28 7.55
C ARG A 130 13.12 -16.44 8.04
#